data_AF-K1T5Y8-F1
#
_entry.id   AF-K1T5Y8-F1
#
_cell.length_a   1.000
_cell.length_b   1.000
_cell.length_c   1.000
_cell.angle_alpha   90.00
_cell.angle_beta   90.00
_cell.angle_gamma   90.00
#
_symmetry.space_group_name_H-M   'P 1'
#
loop_
_entity.id
_entity.type
_entity.pdbx_description
1 polymer ?
#
loop_
_entity_poly.entity_id
_entity_poly.type
_entity_poly.pdbx_seq_one_letter_code
_entity_poly.pdbx_strand_id
1 'polypeptide(L)'
;MNTEIHNNLEEAKIFLDTINTPDAIQFSEWTKEKTYLRYNGKLPQFPIYNNFIYWCNLGVNIGSEQNKLRPVLILRSSKNSPICTILL
;
A
#
# COMPACT_ATOMS: atom_id res chain seq x y z
N MET A 1 -25.54 7.39 -0.45
CA MET A 1 -24.10 7.40 -0.79
C MET A 1 -23.46 8.56 -0.04
N ASN A 2 -22.25 8.43 0.51
CA ASN A 2 -21.58 9.57 1.15
C ASN A 2 -21.10 10.53 0.05
N THR A 3 -21.64 11.75 0.05
CA THR A 3 -21.42 12.75 -1.01
C THR A 3 -19.96 13.18 -1.12
N GLU A 4 -19.26 13.29 0.01
CA GLU A 4 -17.85 13.68 0.04
C GLU A 4 -16.95 12.58 -0.55
N ILE A 5 -17.20 11.32 -0.15
CA ILE A 5 -16.48 10.16 -0.71
C ILE A 5 -16.69 10.07 -2.22
N HIS A 6 -17.92 10.29 -2.69
CA HIS A 6 -18.21 10.26 -4.12
C HIS A 6 -17.43 11.32 -4.89
N ASN A 7 -17.48 12.58 -4.44
CA ASN A 7 -16.81 13.68 -5.13
C ASN A 7 -15.30 13.46 -5.21
N ASN A 8 -14.69 13.03 -4.10
CA ASN A 8 -13.25 12.73 -4.06
C ASN A 8 -12.85 11.62 -5.05
N LEU A 9 -13.70 10.60 -5.22
CA LEU A 9 -13.44 9.50 -6.16
C LEU A 9 -13.65 9.92 -7.62
N GLU A 10 -14.65 10.75 -7.91
CA GLU A 10 -14.87 11.26 -9.27
C GLU A 10 -13.76 12.23 -9.70
N GLU A 11 -13.30 13.13 -8.82
CA GLU A 11 -12.16 14.00 -9.11
C GLU A 11 -10.89 13.19 -9.39
N ALA A 12 -10.61 12.18 -8.56
CA ALA A 12 -9.46 11.29 -8.76
C ALA A 12 -9.56 10.50 -10.08
N LYS A 13 -10.76 10.02 -10.43
CA LYS A 13 -11.01 9.32 -11.69
C LYS A 13 -10.75 10.23 -12.90
N ILE A 14 -11.31 11.45 -12.91
CA ILE A 14 -11.08 12.42 -13.99
C ILE A 14 -9.58 12.65 -14.20
N PHE A 15 -8.82 12.80 -13.10
CA PHE A 15 -7.38 12.99 -13.17
C PHE A 15 -6.65 11.76 -13.74
N LEU A 16 -6.97 10.55 -13.28
CA LEU A 16 -6.37 9.32 -13.80
C LEU A 16 -6.68 9.11 -15.29
N ASP A 17 -7.92 9.39 -15.71
CA ASP A 17 -8.37 9.32 -17.10
C ASP A 17 -7.63 10.32 -18.00
N THR A 18 -7.24 11.50 -17.48
CA THR A 18 -6.43 12.46 -18.27
C THR A 18 -5.01 11.99 -18.55
N ILE A 19 -4.42 11.17 -17.67
CA ILE A 19 -3.08 10.61 -17.87
C ILE A 19 -3.13 9.42 -18.84
N ASN A 20 -4.12 8.53 -18.67
CA ASN A 20 -4.39 7.36 -19.51
C ASN A 20 -3.16 6.48 -19.83
N THR A 21 -2.32 6.22 -18.83
CA THR A 21 -1.16 5.31 -18.94
C THR A 21 -1.41 4.00 -18.19
N PRO A 22 -0.69 2.91 -18.53
CA PRO A 22 -0.71 1.66 -17.75
C PRO A 22 -0.41 1.88 -16.26
N ASP A 23 0.49 2.81 -15.94
CA ASP A 23 0.81 3.19 -14.57
C ASP A 23 -0.39 3.79 -13.82
N ALA A 24 -1.19 4.64 -14.47
CA ALA A 24 -2.40 5.21 -13.88
C ALA A 24 -3.46 4.13 -13.59
N ILE A 25 -3.60 3.16 -14.50
CA ILE A 25 -4.47 1.98 -14.28
C ILE A 25 -3.98 1.19 -13.07
N GLN A 26 -2.68 0.87 -13.00
CA GLN A 26 -2.11 0.12 -11.89
C GLN A 26 -2.26 0.85 -10.55
N PHE A 27 -2.11 2.18 -10.54
CA PHE A 27 -2.33 2.99 -9.35
C PHE A 27 -3.79 2.95 -8.89
N SER A 28 -4.76 2.95 -9.81
CA SER A 28 -6.18 2.81 -9.50
C SER A 28 -6.49 1.44 -8.87
N GLU A 29 -5.89 0.37 -9.40
CA GLU A 29 -6.02 -0.99 -8.86
C GLU A 29 -5.46 -1.06 -7.44
N TRP A 30 -4.27 -0.49 -7.22
CA TRP A 30 -3.66 -0.42 -5.90
C TRP A 30 -4.50 0.37 -4.90
N THR A 31 -5.15 1.45 -5.33
CA THR A 31 -6.03 2.25 -4.48
C THR A 31 -7.24 1.43 -4.01
N LYS A 32 -7.83 0.63 -4.90
CA LYS A 32 -8.90 -0.31 -4.59
C LYS A 32 -8.45 -1.38 -3.60
N GLU A 33 -7.30 -2.02 -3.86
CA GLU A 33 -6.74 -3.05 -2.99
C GLU A 33 -6.38 -2.52 -1.60
N LYS A 34 -5.72 -1.35 -1.54
CA LYS A 34 -5.35 -0.68 -0.28
C LYS A 34 -6.58 -0.39 0.58
N THR A 35 -7.68 0.04 -0.04
CA THR A 35 -8.95 0.28 0.66
C THR A 35 -9.50 -1.01 1.25
N TYR A 36 -9.49 -2.10 0.47
CA TYR A 36 -9.91 -3.41 0.96
C TYR A 36 -9.03 -3.90 2.12
N LEU A 37 -7.70 -3.81 1.98
CA LEU A 37 -6.75 -4.23 3.03
C LEU A 37 -6.93 -3.44 4.33
N ARG A 38 -7.21 -2.13 4.23
CA ARG A 38 -7.37 -1.25 5.40
C ARG A 38 -8.63 -1.55 6.22
N TYR A 39 -9.75 -1.85 5.55
CA TYR A 39 -11.05 -1.93 6.23
C TYR A 39 -11.64 -3.34 6.29
N ASN A 40 -11.19 -4.27 5.42
CA ASN A 40 -11.72 -5.63 5.33
C ASN A 40 -10.63 -6.71 5.24
N GLY A 41 -9.35 -6.32 5.25
CA GLY A 41 -8.23 -7.25 5.20
C GLY A 41 -8.10 -8.01 6.52
N LYS A 42 -8.15 -9.35 6.47
CA LYS A 42 -7.65 -10.18 7.57
C LYS A 42 -6.13 -10.04 7.60
N LEU A 43 -5.63 -9.17 8.47
CA LEU A 43 -4.20 -9.02 8.68
C LEU A 43 -3.65 -10.33 9.24
N PRO A 44 -2.60 -10.90 8.61
CA PRO A 44 -2.01 -12.13 9.09
C PRO A 44 -1.39 -11.88 10.47
N GLN A 45 -1.71 -12.74 11.43
CA GLN A 45 -1.14 -12.68 12.78
C GLN A 45 0.09 -13.59 12.82
N PHE A 46 1.26 -13.01 12.56
CA PHE A 46 2.54 -13.67 12.77
C PHE A 46 3.52 -12.72 13.47
N PRO A 47 4.47 -13.25 14.24
CA PRO A 47 5.47 -12.43 14.90
C PRO A 47 6.45 -11.80 13.88
N ILE A 48 6.70 -10.49 14.05
CA ILE A 48 7.72 -9.75 13.30
C ILE A 48 8.98 -9.65 14.16
N TYR A 49 10.07 -10.26 13.71
CA TYR A 49 11.35 -10.28 14.42
C TYR A 49 12.33 -9.25 13.87
N ASN A 50 13.08 -8.59 14.76
CA ASN A 50 14.18 -7.70 14.38
C ASN A 50 15.32 -8.50 13.76
N ASN A 51 15.99 -7.92 12.76
CA ASN A 51 17.10 -8.50 11.99
C ASN A 51 16.72 -9.70 11.12
N PHE A 52 15.43 -9.88 10.82
CA PHE A 52 14.94 -10.90 9.89
C PHE A 52 14.52 -10.29 8.56
N ILE A 53 14.55 -11.12 7.51
CA ILE A 53 14.12 -10.74 6.18
C ILE A 53 12.67 -11.18 5.97
N TYR A 54 11.82 -10.27 5.52
CA TYR A 54 10.44 -10.55 5.15
C TYR A 54 10.19 -10.13 3.70
N TRP A 55 9.34 -10.87 3.00
CA TRP A 55 8.84 -10.43 1.70
C TRP A 55 7.66 -9.48 1.93
N CYS A 56 7.83 -8.22 1.56
CA CYS A 56 6.80 -7.20 1.71
C CYS A 56 6.26 -6.76 0.35
N ASN A 57 4.94 -6.65 0.23
CA ASN A 57 4.30 -5.99 -0.89
C ASN A 57 4.19 -4.49 -0.58
N LEU A 58 5.04 -3.68 -1.22
CA LEU A 58 5.09 -2.23 -1.03
C LEU A 58 4.14 -1.47 -1.97
N GLY A 59 3.35 -2.18 -2.79
CA GLY A 59 2.39 -1.57 -3.72
C GLY A 59 3.03 -0.91 -4.93
N VAL A 60 2.39 0.16 -5.42
CA VAL A 60 2.82 0.99 -6.55
C VAL A 60 3.66 2.17 -6.04
N ASN A 61 4.71 2.58 -6.76
CA ASN A 61 5.62 3.64 -6.29
C ASN A 61 4.95 5.00 -6.39
N ILE A 62 5.42 5.91 -5.54
CA ILE A 62 5.24 7.34 -5.72
C ILE A 62 6.63 7.95 -5.94
N GLY A 63 6.89 8.50 -7.13
CA GLY A 63 8.19 9.05 -7.48
C GLY A 63 9.29 7.99 -7.56
N SER A 64 10.39 8.18 -6.82
CA SER A 64 11.57 7.28 -6.86
C SER A 64 11.54 6.18 -5.78
N GLU A 65 10.41 5.98 -5.11
CA GLU A 65 10.25 4.92 -4.11
C GLU A 65 10.45 3.52 -4.72
N GLN A 66 11.19 2.66 -4.02
CA GLN A 66 11.26 1.25 -4.38
C GLN A 66 9.95 0.55 -3.98
N ASN A 67 9.40 -0.26 -4.89
CA ASN A 67 8.04 -0.77 -4.78
C ASN A 67 7.94 -2.29 -5.08
N LYS A 68 6.70 -2.78 -5.23
CA LYS A 68 6.34 -4.18 -5.52
C LYS A 68 6.72 -5.16 -4.39
N LEU A 69 6.67 -6.45 -4.69
CA LEU A 69 7.01 -7.54 -3.79
C LEU A 69 8.54 -7.71 -3.73
N ARG A 70 9.14 -7.43 -2.57
CA ARG A 70 10.60 -7.54 -2.39
C ARG A 70 10.99 -7.95 -0.97
N PRO A 71 12.18 -8.55 -0.79
CA PRO A 71 12.74 -8.79 0.53
C PRO A 71 13.11 -7.47 1.20
N VAL A 72 12.80 -7.36 2.49
CA VAL A 72 13.10 -6.20 3.34
C VAL A 72 13.69 -6.67 4.65
N LEU A 73 14.65 -5.93 5.20
CA LEU A 73 15.22 -6.21 6.52
C LEU A 73 14.45 -5.44 7.59
N ILE A 74 13.95 -6.13 8.62
CA ILE A 74 13.33 -5.46 9.77
C ILE A 74 14.43 -4.91 10.67
N LEU A 75 14.52 -3.58 10.77
CA LEU A 75 15.48 -2.89 11.64
C LEU A 75 14.95 -2.75 13.06
N ARG A 76 13.67 -2.38 13.19
CA ARG A 76 13.03 -2.10 14.48
C ARG A 76 11.57 -2.53 14.48
N SER A 77 11.21 -3.27 15.50
CA SER A 77 9.88 -3.77 15.82
C SER A 77 9.78 -3.86 17.33
N SER A 78 8.60 -3.59 17.87
CA SER A 78 8.28 -3.77 19.28
C SER A 78 7.18 -4.82 19.45
N LYS A 79 7.14 -5.45 20.61
CA LYS A 79 6.17 -6.51 20.91
C LYS A 79 4.75 -5.97 20.73
N ASN A 80 3.94 -6.66 19.93
CA ASN A 80 2.56 -6.31 19.59
C ASN A 80 2.37 -4.98 18.83
N SER A 81 3.44 -4.37 18.30
CA SER A 81 3.28 -3.15 17.49
C SER A 81 2.76 -3.49 16.10
N PRO A 82 1.76 -2.75 15.59
CA PRO A 82 1.31 -2.87 14.20
C PRO A 82 2.27 -2.21 13.20
N ILE A 83 3.35 -1.57 13.67
CA ILE A 83 4.29 -0.79 12.87
C ILE A 83 5.72 -1.28 13.13
N CYS A 84 6.52 -1.37 12.07
CA CYS A 84 7.94 -1.65 12.13
C CYS A 84 8.72 -0.74 11.16
N THR A 85 10.02 -0.61 11.38
CA THR A 85 10.96 0.05 10.47
C THR A 85 11.67 -1.00 9.63
N ILE A 86 11.65 -0.79 8.31
CA ILE A 86 12.27 -1.70 7.33
C ILE A 86 13.37 -0.99 6.56
N LEU A 87 14.35 -1.76 6.08
CA LEU A 87 15.34 -1.36 5.09
C LEU A 87 15.04 -2.09 3.78
N LEU A 88 15.02 -1.34 2.67
CA LEU A 88 14.58 -1.74 1.33
C LEU A 88 15.72 -1.78 0.32
#